data_AF-A0A3S3PCY2-F1
#
_entry.id   AF-A0A3S3PCY2-F1
#
_cell.length_a   1.000
_cell.length_b   1.000
_cell.length_c   1.000
_cell.angle_alpha   90.00
_cell.angle_beta   90.00
_cell.angle_gamma   90.00
#
_symmetry.space_group_name_H-M   'P 1'
#
loop_
_entity.id
_entity.type
_entity.pdbx_description
1 polymer ?
#
loop_
_entity_poly.entity_id
_entity_poly.type
_entity_poly.pdbx_seq_one_letter_code
_entity_poly.pdbx_strand_id
1 'polypeptide(L)'
;MKYKLFIAIFILSSCNKVIEEKKLVDMFNSGDKKQIILATNYVSSHKEVRMVKYLLADAMDPRIVHDIRYKGMSIYQIKMGAMQKLTGVKPLKKISYQPDSSIFRFYHEISSKNGWMVN
;
A
#
# COMPACT_ATOMS: atom_id res chain seq x y z
N MET A 1 -16.57 -4.71 45.20
CA MET A 1 -16.19 -3.93 44.00
C MET A 1 -14.68 -3.71 43.99
N LYS A 2 -13.85 -4.62 43.42
CA LYS A 2 -12.37 -4.52 43.52
C LYS A 2 -11.55 -5.00 42.31
N TYR A 3 -12.12 -5.12 41.11
CA TYR A 3 -11.36 -5.63 39.93
C TYR A 3 -11.42 -4.76 38.67
N LYS A 4 -12.03 -3.56 38.72
CA LYS A 4 -12.21 -2.72 37.53
C LYS A 4 -10.98 -1.90 37.10
N LEU A 5 -9.86 -1.95 37.84
CA LEU A 5 -8.70 -1.08 37.59
C LEU A 5 -7.54 -1.75 36.83
N PHE A 6 -7.54 -3.07 36.65
CA PHE A 6 -6.38 -3.80 36.08
C PHE A 6 -6.44 -4.05 34.56
N ILE A 7 -7.53 -3.70 33.87
CA ILE A 7 -7.69 -3.97 32.42
C ILE A 7 -7.20 -2.79 31.55
N ALA A 8 -6.99 -1.61 32.12
CA ALA A 8 -6.67 -0.40 31.35
C ALA A 8 -5.22 -0.31 30.82
N ILE A 9 -4.30 -1.15 31.30
CA ILE A 9 -2.86 -1.02 31.00
C ILE A 9 -2.41 -1.85 29.78
N PHE A 10 -3.23 -2.78 29.27
CA PHE A 10 -2.83 -3.66 28.16
C PHE A 10 -3.04 -3.08 26.75
N ILE A 11 -3.50 -1.83 26.61
CA ILE A 11 -3.95 -1.26 25.32
C ILE A 11 -2.87 -0.45 24.59
N LEU A 12 -1.73 -0.14 25.20
CA LEU A 12 -0.86 0.94 24.69
C LEU A 12 0.47 0.53 24.02
N SER A 13 0.75 -0.75 23.85
CA SER A 13 2.00 -1.20 23.21
C SER A 13 1.76 -1.82 21.83
N SER A 14 1.06 -1.10 20.94
CA SER A 14 1.18 -1.35 19.50
C SER A 14 2.36 -0.52 18.97
N CYS A 15 3.56 -1.07 19.11
CA CYS A 15 4.77 -0.48 18.55
C CYS A 15 4.72 -0.69 17.03
N ASN A 16 4.32 0.33 16.26
CA ASN A 16 4.42 0.30 14.81
C ASN A 16 5.90 0.26 14.44
N LYS A 17 6.36 -0.86 13.86
CA LYS A 17 7.74 -1.01 13.39
C LYS A 17 7.96 -0.06 12.22
N VAL A 18 8.68 1.03 12.47
CA VAL A 18 9.11 1.96 11.41
C VAL A 18 10.08 1.24 10.48
N ILE A 19 9.80 1.27 9.19
CA ILE A 19 10.70 0.76 8.15
C ILE A 19 11.40 1.96 7.52
N GLU A 20 12.72 1.93 7.48
CA GLU A 20 13.53 2.96 6.83
C GLU A 20 13.20 3.08 5.34
N GLU A 21 13.25 4.31 4.82
CA GLU A 21 12.93 4.61 3.42
C GLU A 21 13.76 3.79 2.43
N LYS A 22 15.08 3.74 2.62
CA LYS A 22 15.99 2.95 1.78
C LYS A 22 15.55 1.49 1.67
N LYS A 23 15.17 0.89 2.81
CA LYS A 23 14.71 -0.48 2.87
C LYS A 23 13.36 -0.65 2.16
N LEU A 24 12.45 0.32 2.26
CA LEU A 24 11.19 0.29 1.51
C LEU A 24 11.44 0.36 0.00
N VAL A 25 12.38 1.19 -0.45
CA VAL A 25 12.78 1.27 -1.87
C VAL A 25 13.33 -0.09 -2.34
N ASP A 26 14.23 -0.71 -1.58
CA ASP A 26 14.78 -2.03 -1.90
C ASP A 26 13.67 -3.09 -2.00
N MET A 27 12.68 -3.03 -1.10
CA MET A 27 11.52 -3.92 -1.11
C MET A 27 10.60 -3.70 -2.32
N PHE A 28 10.44 -2.47 -2.82
CA PHE A 28 9.69 -2.18 -4.04
C PHE A 28 10.40 -2.69 -5.30
N ASN A 29 11.73 -2.61 -5.32
CA ASN A 29 12.56 -3.03 -6.45
C ASN A 29 12.89 -4.54 -6.43
N SER A 30 12.50 -5.24 -5.37
CA SER A 30 12.73 -6.68 -5.21
C SER A 30 11.91 -7.49 -6.22
N GLY A 31 12.50 -8.55 -6.78
CA GLY A 31 11.78 -9.55 -7.58
C GLY A 31 10.77 -10.38 -6.77
N ASP A 32 10.92 -10.43 -5.44
CA ASP A 32 10.01 -11.13 -4.53
C ASP A 32 8.71 -10.35 -4.32
N LYS A 33 7.60 -10.96 -4.77
CA LYS A 33 6.22 -10.46 -4.62
C LYS A 33 5.89 -10.11 -3.17
N LYS A 34 6.37 -10.90 -2.19
CA LYS A 34 6.08 -10.68 -0.78
C LYS A 34 6.66 -9.35 -0.28
N GLN A 35 7.86 -8.98 -0.73
CA GLN A 35 8.47 -7.71 -0.34
C GLN A 35 7.70 -6.52 -0.91
N ILE A 36 7.33 -6.57 -2.19
CA ILE A 36 6.53 -5.53 -2.85
C ILE A 36 5.23 -5.29 -2.08
N ILE A 37 4.54 -6.37 -1.69
CA ILE A 37 3.27 -6.30 -0.97
C ILE A 37 3.46 -5.72 0.44
N LEU A 38 4.49 -6.14 1.16
CA LEU A 38 4.79 -5.62 2.49
C LEU A 38 5.09 -4.11 2.42
N ALA A 39 5.90 -3.66 1.46
CA ALA A 39 6.16 -2.24 1.24
C ALA A 39 4.89 -1.47 0.88
N THR A 40 4.07 -2.02 -0.03
CA THR A 40 2.78 -1.42 -0.45
C THR A 40 1.82 -1.24 0.73
N ASN A 41 1.69 -2.25 1.59
CA ASN A 41 0.85 -2.18 2.77
C ASN A 41 1.39 -1.20 3.82
N TYR A 42 2.71 -1.16 3.99
CA TYR A 42 3.35 -0.22 4.91
C TYR A 42 3.06 1.22 4.49
N VAL A 43 3.36 1.55 3.23
CA VAL A 43 3.15 2.89 2.66
C VAL A 43 1.71 3.35 2.79
N SER A 44 0.75 2.48 2.42
CA SER A 44 -0.68 2.83 2.50
C SER A 44 -1.24 2.91 3.93
N SER A 45 -0.67 2.17 4.88
CA SER A 45 -1.14 2.17 6.26
C SER A 45 -0.54 3.31 7.08
N HIS A 46 0.69 3.73 6.77
CA HIS A 46 1.38 4.84 7.42
C HIS A 46 1.21 6.17 6.67
N LYS A 47 0.49 6.17 5.53
CA LYS A 47 0.28 7.35 4.68
C LYS A 47 1.58 8.01 4.21
N GLU A 48 2.56 7.19 3.83
CA GLU A 48 3.89 7.62 3.38
C GLU A 48 3.82 8.20 1.94
N VAL A 49 3.31 9.42 1.80
CA VAL A 49 3.07 10.05 0.49
C VAL A 49 4.33 10.21 -0.36
N ARG A 50 5.50 10.32 0.27
CA ARG A 50 6.80 10.41 -0.42
C ARG A 50 7.16 9.12 -1.18
N MET A 51 6.56 8.00 -0.77
CA MET A 51 6.79 6.69 -1.39
C MET A 51 5.83 6.38 -2.55
N VAL A 52 4.89 7.28 -2.86
CA VAL A 52 3.90 7.08 -3.92
C VAL A 52 4.55 6.87 -5.28
N LYS A 53 5.69 7.52 -5.56
CA LYS A 53 6.46 7.29 -6.80
C LYS A 53 6.86 5.83 -6.98
N TYR A 54 7.30 5.17 -5.91
CA TYR A 54 7.67 3.74 -5.93
C TYR A 54 6.46 2.82 -5.96
N LEU A 55 5.34 3.25 -5.34
CA LEU A 55 4.08 2.53 -5.40
C LEU A 55 3.51 2.51 -6.81
N LEU A 56 3.65 3.61 -7.56
CA LEU A 56 3.21 3.75 -8.94
C LEU A 56 4.23 3.21 -9.96
N ALA A 57 5.50 3.06 -9.58
CA ALA A 57 6.49 2.36 -10.40
C ALA A 57 6.08 0.89 -10.59
N ASP A 58 6.11 0.42 -11.83
CA ASP A 58 5.67 -0.94 -12.23
C ASP A 58 4.33 -1.34 -11.58
N ALA A 59 3.40 -0.39 -11.51
CA ALA A 59 2.12 -0.62 -10.87
C ALA A 59 1.20 -1.54 -11.68
N MET A 60 1.45 -1.68 -12.98
CA MET A 60 0.69 -2.50 -13.92
C MET A 60 1.08 -3.99 -13.91
N ASP A 61 1.70 -4.45 -12.83
CA ASP A 61 2.20 -5.81 -12.69
C ASP A 61 1.06 -6.85 -12.53
N PRO A 62 0.87 -7.77 -13.51
CA PRO A 62 -0.21 -8.75 -13.46
C PRO A 62 0.08 -9.96 -12.57
N ARG A 63 1.28 -10.09 -11.98
CA ARG A 63 1.68 -11.29 -11.22
C ARG A 63 0.72 -11.53 -10.06
N ILE A 64 0.15 -12.74 -10.03
CA ILE A 64 -0.79 -13.18 -8.99
C ILE A 64 -0.04 -13.58 -7.72
N VAL A 65 -0.59 -13.19 -6.58
CA VAL A 65 -0.09 -13.50 -5.25
C VAL A 65 -0.84 -14.72 -4.71
N HIS A 66 -0.10 -15.80 -4.42
CA HIS A 66 -0.66 -17.06 -3.89
C HIS A 66 -0.66 -17.12 -2.36
N ASP A 67 -0.59 -15.98 -1.69
CA ASP A 67 -0.71 -15.89 -0.24
C ASP A 67 -2.20 -15.78 0.13
N ILE A 68 -2.65 -16.64 1.05
CA ILE A 68 -4.04 -16.78 1.47
C ILE A 68 -4.66 -15.46 1.93
N ARG A 69 -3.87 -14.55 2.49
CA ARG A 69 -4.33 -13.23 2.95
C ARG A 69 -4.79 -12.33 1.80
N TYR A 70 -4.22 -12.54 0.61
CA TYR A 70 -4.49 -11.74 -0.57
C TYR A 70 -5.41 -12.45 -1.56
N LYS A 71 -5.84 -13.68 -1.29
CA LYS A 71 -6.90 -14.40 -2.02
C LYS A 71 -6.73 -14.36 -3.55
N GLY A 72 -5.50 -14.48 -4.06
CA GLY A 72 -5.25 -14.45 -5.50
C GLY A 72 -5.26 -13.06 -6.15
N MET A 73 -5.12 -11.99 -5.38
CA MET A 73 -4.96 -10.64 -5.96
C MET A 73 -3.65 -10.52 -6.75
N SER A 74 -3.67 -9.74 -7.83
CA SER A 74 -2.45 -9.33 -8.54
C SER A 74 -1.71 -8.23 -7.78
N ILE A 75 -0.41 -8.09 -8.05
CA ILE A 75 0.38 -6.94 -7.54
C ILE A 75 -0.27 -5.62 -7.95
N TYR A 76 -0.75 -5.52 -9.19
CA TYR A 76 -1.54 -4.39 -9.67
C TYR A 76 -2.75 -4.08 -8.78
N GLN A 77 -3.58 -5.08 -8.46
CA GLN A 77 -4.74 -4.89 -7.59
C GLN A 77 -4.34 -4.35 -6.22
N ILE A 78 -3.27 -4.90 -5.65
CA ILE A 78 -2.76 -4.51 -4.33
C ILE A 78 -2.25 -3.06 -4.37
N LYS A 79 -1.48 -2.68 -5.39
CA LYS A 79 -0.96 -1.32 -5.56
C LYS A 79 -2.06 -0.29 -5.80
N MET A 80 -3.03 -0.58 -6.67
CA MET A 80 -4.17 0.32 -6.90
C MET A 80 -5.10 0.42 -5.69
N GLY A 81 -5.30 -0.69 -4.95
CA GLY A 81 -6.04 -0.68 -3.69
C GLY A 81 -5.34 0.17 -2.62
N ALA A 82 -4.00 0.11 -2.56
CA ALA A 82 -3.20 0.99 -1.72
C ALA A 82 -3.35 2.46 -2.12
N MET A 83 -3.35 2.78 -3.42
CA MET A 83 -3.62 4.14 -3.91
C MET A 83 -5.02 4.64 -3.56
N GLN A 84 -6.04 3.78 -3.66
CA GLN A 84 -7.40 4.10 -3.21
C GLN A 84 -7.42 4.44 -1.70
N LYS A 85 -6.71 3.66 -0.89
CA LYS A 85 -6.61 3.89 0.57
C LYS A 85 -5.85 5.17 0.89
N LEU A 86 -4.77 5.47 0.18
CA LEU A 86 -3.95 6.67 0.36
C LEU A 86 -4.69 7.95 -0.02
N THR A 87 -5.31 7.94 -1.20
CA THR A 87 -6.01 9.12 -1.72
C THR A 87 -7.38 9.31 -1.08
N GLY A 88 -8.01 8.24 -0.58
CA GLY A 88 -9.41 8.24 -0.16
C GLY A 88 -10.40 8.36 -1.32
N VAL A 89 -9.91 8.33 -2.57
CA VAL A 89 -10.73 8.54 -3.78
C VAL A 89 -10.99 7.21 -4.47
N LYS A 90 -12.26 6.91 -4.73
CA LYS A 90 -12.67 5.72 -5.46
C LYS A 90 -12.24 5.79 -6.94
N PRO A 91 -11.82 4.68 -7.53
CA PRO A 91 -11.44 4.63 -8.94
C PRO A 91 -12.66 4.77 -9.85
N LEU A 92 -12.44 5.20 -11.10
CA LEU A 92 -13.49 5.34 -12.14
C LEU A 92 -14.25 4.04 -12.41
N LYS A 93 -13.61 2.89 -12.14
CA LYS A 93 -14.18 1.55 -12.28
C LYS A 93 -13.54 0.61 -11.27
N LYS A 94 -14.16 -0.54 -11.06
CA LYS A 94 -13.68 -1.57 -10.13
C LYS A 94 -12.27 -2.03 -10.52
N ILE A 95 -11.35 -2.02 -9.56
CA ILE A 95 -10.00 -2.57 -9.71
C ILE A 95 -10.09 -4.09 -9.84
N SER A 96 -9.82 -4.62 -11.03
CA SER A 96 -9.81 -6.05 -11.35
C SER A 96 -8.39 -6.60 -11.36
N TYR A 97 -8.24 -7.93 -11.48
CA TYR A 97 -6.92 -8.58 -11.54
C TYR A 97 -6.12 -8.20 -12.79
N GLN A 98 -6.82 -7.85 -13.87
CA GLN A 98 -6.23 -7.39 -15.12
C GLN A 98 -5.76 -5.94 -14.95
N PRO A 99 -4.48 -5.65 -15.23
CA PRO A 99 -3.97 -4.30 -15.22
C PRO A 99 -4.77 -3.39 -16.16
N ASP A 100 -5.18 -2.23 -15.65
CA ASP A 100 -5.99 -1.28 -16.39
C ASP A 100 -5.34 0.11 -16.40
N SER A 101 -4.93 0.53 -17.60
CA SER A 101 -4.20 1.78 -17.76
C SER A 101 -5.02 3.01 -17.35
N SER A 102 -6.35 2.97 -17.45
CA SER A 102 -7.17 4.12 -17.10
C SER A 102 -7.25 4.32 -15.59
N ILE A 103 -7.23 3.24 -14.80
CA ILE A 103 -7.16 3.30 -13.33
C ILE A 103 -5.78 3.77 -12.90
N PHE A 104 -4.73 3.23 -13.52
CA PHE A 104 -3.37 3.68 -13.26
C PHE A 104 -3.20 5.18 -13.53
N ARG A 105 -3.64 5.67 -14.71
CA ARG A 105 -3.59 7.09 -15.08
C ARG A 105 -4.38 7.95 -14.10
N PHE A 106 -5.57 7.51 -13.70
CA PHE A 106 -6.38 8.21 -12.71
C PHE A 106 -5.61 8.48 -11.40
N TYR A 107 -4.97 7.46 -10.83
CA TYR A 107 -4.18 7.64 -9.60
C TYR A 107 -2.85 8.36 -9.83
N HIS A 108 -2.23 8.20 -11.00
CA HIS A 108 -1.03 8.95 -11.37
C HIS A 108 -1.31 10.45 -11.45
N GLU A 109 -2.41 10.85 -12.10
CA GLU A 109 -2.85 12.24 -12.20
C GLU A 109 -3.15 12.85 -10.83
N ILE A 110 -3.89 12.12 -9.97
CA ILE A 110 -4.14 12.57 -8.59
C ILE A 110 -2.83 12.78 -7.84
N SER A 111 -1.90 11.82 -7.92
CA SER A 111 -0.61 11.90 -7.24
C SER A 111 0.23 13.06 -7.74
N SER A 112 0.20 13.33 -9.04
CA SER A 112 0.89 14.45 -9.67
C SER A 112 0.31 15.79 -9.22
N LYS A 113 -1.02 15.93 -9.22
CA LYS A 113 -1.72 17.13 -8.75
C LYS A 113 -1.45 17.44 -7.28
N ASN A 114 -1.28 16.39 -6.47
CA ASN A 114 -0.95 16.53 -5.04
C ASN A 114 0.54 16.75 -4.76
N GLY A 115 1.41 16.76 -5.78
CA GLY A 115 2.85 16.92 -5.60
C GLY A 115 3.56 15.71 -4.99
N TRP A 116 2.95 14.52 -5.01
CA TRP A 116 3.52 13.30 -4.42
C TRP A 116 4.51 12.57 -5.35
N MET A 117 4.65 13.07 -6.57
CA MET A 117 5.56 12.53 -7.58
C MET A 117 6.91 13.27 -7.62
N VAL A 118 7.16 14.21 -6.70
CA VAL A 118 8.38 15.01 -6.67
C VAL A 118 9.50 14.26 -5.92
N ASN A 119 10.74 14.41 -6.38
CA ASN A 119 11.89 13.69 -5.86
C ASN A 119 12.37 14.15 -4.50
#